data_AF-A0A2V5W9D9-F1
#
_entry.id   AF-A0A2V5W9D9-F1
#
_cell.length_a   1.000
_cell.length_b   1.000
_cell.length_c   1.000
_cell.angle_alpha   90.00
_cell.angle_beta   90.00
_cell.angle_gamma   90.00
#
_symmetry.space_group_name_H-M   'P 1'
#
loop_
_entity.id
_entity.type
_entity.pdbx_description
1 polymer ?
#
loop_
_entity_poly.entity_id
_entity_poly.type
_entity_poly.pdbx_seq_one_letter_code
_entity_poly.pdbx_strand_id
1 'polypeptide(L)' 'MLGEKIGGTSGKITSQRVLPNLGGGPKMETSFQANGSILGTDVKETGTYWTVVRPDGTHYGEGQGVIIT' A
#
# COMPACT_ATOMS: atom_id res chain seq x y z
N MET A 1 1.14 5.31 -22.29
CA MET A 1 0.87 6.53 -21.50
C MET A 1 -0.30 6.26 -20.56
N LEU A 2 -0.31 6.83 -19.36
CA LEU A 2 -1.31 6.55 -18.30
C LEU A 2 -2.53 7.52 -18.31
N GLY A 3 -2.63 8.45 -19.27
CA GLY A 3 -3.73 9.42 -19.34
C GLY A 3 -3.48 10.70 -18.50
N GLU A 4 -4.57 11.42 -18.19
CA GLU A 4 -4.54 12.62 -17.32
C GLU A 4 -4.37 12.24 -15.84
N LYS A 5 -3.52 12.98 -15.12
CA LYS A 5 -3.28 12.74 -13.70
C LYS A 5 -4.43 13.32 -12.87
N ILE A 6 -5.27 12.45 -12.33
CA ILE A 6 -6.40 12.83 -11.46
C ILE A 6 -6.05 12.95 -9.97
N GLY A 7 -4.83 12.60 -9.57
CA GLY A 7 -4.41 12.70 -8.17
C GLY A 7 -3.01 12.17 -7.90
N GLY A 8 -2.56 12.31 -6.66
CA GLY A 8 -1.31 11.73 -6.19
C GLY A 8 -1.10 11.97 -4.70
N THR A 9 -0.56 10.95 -4.02
CA THR A 9 -0.21 10.99 -2.61
C THR A 9 1.29 10.82 -2.43
N SER A 10 1.82 11.40 -1.36
CA SER A 10 3.19 11.21 -0.89
C SER A 10 3.16 11.04 0.62
N GLY A 11 4.00 10.15 1.14
CA GLY A 11 3.97 9.83 2.55
C GLY A 11 5.13 8.96 2.97
N LYS A 12 4.93 8.27 4.09
CA LYS A 12 5.95 7.44 4.71
C LYS A 12 5.37 6.11 5.16
N ILE A 13 6.23 5.11 5.12
CA ILE A 13 6.02 3.86 5.84
C ILE A 13 6.10 4.17 7.33
N THR A 14 5.08 3.78 8.09
CA THR A 14 5.01 3.95 9.54
C THR A 14 5.44 2.70 10.29
N SER A 15 5.32 1.52 9.67
CA SER A 15 5.79 0.26 10.21
C SER A 15 6.00 -0.79 9.13
N GLN A 16 6.98 -1.66 9.32
CA GLN A 16 7.19 -2.87 8.54
C GLN A 16 7.54 -4.03 9.45
N ARG A 17 6.98 -5.21 9.18
CA ARG A 17 7.38 -6.45 9.85
C ARG A 17 7.22 -7.66 8.95
N VAL A 18 8.14 -8.61 9.10
CA VAL A 18 8.04 -9.93 8.47
C VAL A 18 6.99 -10.75 9.22
N LEU A 19 6.11 -11.41 8.48
CA LEU A 19 5.08 -12.29 9.02
C LEU A 19 5.43 -13.77 8.76
N PRO A 20 4.97 -14.71 9.62
CA PRO A 20 5.04 -16.12 9.32
C PRO A 20 4.30 -16.47 8.01
N ASN A 21 4.93 -17.30 7.18
CA ASN A 21 4.33 -17.86 5.97
C ASN A 21 4.86 -19.28 5.73
N LEU A 22 4.43 -20.21 6.60
CA LEU A 22 4.93 -21.58 6.61
C LEU A 22 4.52 -22.29 5.32
N GLY A 23 5.48 -22.44 4.39
CA GLY A 23 5.28 -23.09 3.09
C GLY A 23 5.29 -22.16 1.87
N GLY A 24 5.53 -20.86 2.04
CA GLY A 24 5.56 -19.88 0.93
C GLY A 24 6.75 -18.92 0.98
N GLY A 25 6.80 -18.01 0.00
CA GLY A 25 7.82 -16.95 -0.06
C GLY A 25 7.69 -15.92 1.06
N PRO A 26 8.66 -14.99 1.19
CA PRO A 26 8.64 -13.97 2.25
C PRO A 26 7.31 -13.21 2.30
N LYS A 27 6.72 -13.11 3.50
CA LYS A 27 5.52 -12.32 3.76
C LYS A 27 5.88 -11.07 4.55
N MET A 28 5.55 -9.90 4.01
CA MET A 28 5.82 -8.60 4.64
C MET A 28 4.51 -7.88 4.90
N GLU A 29 4.31 -7.39 6.12
CA GLU A 29 3.27 -6.41 6.44
C GLU A 29 3.88 -5.00 6.43
N THR A 30 3.18 -4.06 5.79
CA THR A 30 3.57 -2.65 5.71
C THR A 30 2.38 -1.78 6.10
N SER A 31 2.61 -0.85 7.02
CA SER A 31 1.69 0.24 7.33
C SER A 31 2.26 1.56 6.84
N PHE A 32 1.41 2.46 6.34
CA PHE A 32 1.83 3.75 5.83
C PHE A 32 0.82 4.85 6.14
N GLN A 33 1.30 6.09 6.08
CA GLN A 33 0.48 7.29 6.10
C GLN A 33 0.94 8.21 4.98
N ALA A 34 0.01 8.80 4.26
CA ALA A 34 0.32 9.74 3.19
C ALA A 34 -0.73 10.83 3.07
N ASN A 35 -0.35 11.90 2.37
CA ASN A 35 -1.18 13.06 2.10
C ASN A 35 -1.05 13.40 0.62
N GLY A 36 -2.10 14.02 0.06
CA GLY A 36 -2.10 14.37 -1.34
C GLY A 36 -3.40 15.01 -1.78
N SER A 37 -3.64 14.99 -3.08
CA SER A 37 -4.87 15.49 -3.67
C SER A 37 -5.43 14.50 -4.68
N ILE A 38 -6.76 14.34 -4.69
CA ILE A 38 -7.53 13.57 -5.66
C ILE A 38 -8.62 14.48 -6.21
N LEU A 39 -8.65 14.68 -7.53
CA LEU A 39 -9.58 15.56 -8.24
C LEU A 39 -9.68 16.97 -7.62
N GLY A 40 -8.55 17.51 -7.15
CA GLY A 40 -8.46 18.82 -6.51
C GLY A 40 -8.86 18.86 -5.04
N THR A 41 -9.23 17.73 -4.45
CA THR A 41 -9.61 17.60 -3.04
C THR A 41 -8.42 17.07 -2.23
N ASP A 42 -8.03 17.78 -1.18
CA ASP A 42 -6.98 17.31 -0.27
C ASP A 42 -7.43 16.06 0.47
N VAL A 43 -6.53 15.09 0.59
CA VAL A 43 -6.82 13.81 1.26
C VAL A 43 -5.67 13.40 2.18
N LYS A 44 -6.04 12.67 3.24
CA LYS A 44 -5.13 11.92 4.09
C LYS A 44 -5.48 10.44 3.98
N GLU A 45 -4.45 9.62 3.78
CA GLU A 45 -4.61 8.18 3.72
C GLU A 45 -3.80 7.49 4.82
N THR A 46 -4.37 6.41 5.34
CA THR A 46 -3.67 5.47 6.21
C THR A 46 -4.08 4.08 5.77
N GLY A 47 -3.10 3.20 5.59
CA GLY A 47 -3.35 1.84 5.15
C GLY A 47 -2.35 0.87 5.74
N THR A 48 -2.81 -0.37 5.89
CA THR A 48 -1.98 -1.52 6.25
C THR A 48 -2.29 -2.64 5.26
N TYR A 49 -1.24 -3.19 4.66
CA TYR A 49 -1.36 -4.34 3.77
C TYR A 49 -0.24 -5.34 4.05
N TRP A 50 -0.48 -6.59 3.69
CA TRP A 50 0.58 -7.58 3.60
C TRP A 50 0.77 -8.02 2.15
N THR A 51 1.98 -8.44 1.81
CA THR A 51 2.31 -9.01 0.50
C THR A 51 3.15 -10.27 0.66
N VAL A 52 2.93 -11.25 -0.22
CA VAL A 52 3.81 -12.37 -0.50
C VAL A 52 4.29 -12.31 -1.95
N VAL A 53 5.54 -12.72 -2.18
CA VAL A 53 6.06 -12.94 -3.53
C VAL A 53 5.79 -14.40 -3.91
N ARG A 54 5.07 -14.61 -5.01
CA ARG A 54 4.77 -15.94 -5.55
C ARG A 54 5.93 -16.44 -6.41
N PRO A 55 6.06 -17.77 -6.63
CA PRO A 55 7.16 -18.35 -7.42
C PRO A 55 7.27 -17.81 -8.86
N ASP A 56 6.18 -17.30 -9.43
CA ASP A 56 6.12 -16.69 -10.77
C ASP A 56 6.57 -15.21 -10.78
N GLY A 57 7.01 -14.68 -9.64
CA GLY A 57 7.44 -13.29 -9.48
C GLY A 57 6.27 -12.31 -9.28
N THR A 58 5.02 -12.77 -9.28
CA THR A 58 3.88 -11.90 -8.98
C THR A 58 3.74 -11.65 -7.48
N HIS A 59 3.13 -10.53 -7.14
CA HIS A 59 2.81 -10.18 -5.76
C HIS A 59 1.35 -10.50 -5.47
N TYR A 60 1.09 -11.13 -4.33
CA TYR A 60 -0.26 -11.26 -3.78
C TYR A 60 -0.31 -10.57 -2.43
N GLY A 61 -1.36 -9.81 -2.21
CA GLY A 61 -1.54 -9.10 -0.96
C GLY A 61 -2.99 -8.76 -0.72
N GLU A 62 -3.29 -8.56 0.56
CA GLU A 62 -4.55 -8.03 1.03
C GLU A 62 -4.23 -6.90 2.00
N GLY A 63 -5.15 -5.94 2.11
CA GLY A 63 -4.99 -4.81 2.99
C GLY A 63 -6.28 -4.06 3.20
N GLN A 64 -6.23 -3.14 4.15
CA GLN A 64 -7.30 -2.21 4.44
C GLN A 64 -6.70 -0.82 4.63
N GLY A 65 -7.46 0.19 4.22
CA GLY A 65 -7.10 1.56 4.43
C GLY A 65 -8.32 2.46 4.49
N VAL A 66 -8.07 3.69 4.92
CA VAL A 66 -9.04 4.77 4.94
C VAL A 66 -8.45 5.97 4.22
N ILE A 67 -9.31 6.64 3.45
CA ILE A 67 -9.01 7.95 2.85
C ILE A 67 -10.02 8.92 3.45
N ILE A 68 -9.52 10.03 3.97
CA ILE A 68 -10.31 11.05 4.65
C ILE A 68 -10.01 12.39 3.98
N THR A 69 -11.05 13.16 3.69
CA THR A 69 -11.00 14.52 3.16
C THR A 69 -10.97 15.53 4.29
#